data_AF-A0A0D0H536-F1
#
_entry.id   AF-A0A0D0H536-F1
#
_cell.length_a   1.000
_cell.length_b   1.000
_cell.length_c   1.000
_cell.angle_alpha   90.00
_cell.angle_beta   90.00
_cell.angle_gamma   90.00
#
_symmetry.space_group_name_H-M   'P 1'
#
loop_
_entity.id
_entity.type
_entity.pdbx_description
1 polymer ?
#
loop_
_entity_poly.entity_id
_entity_poly.type
_entity_poly.pdbx_seq_one_letter_code
_entity_poly.pdbx_strand_id
1 'polypeptide(L)'
;MSKPLSAAQLKQLRRNAKRLARQETIPLHQAQDRLAQQHGFQNWALLTKHTPTRKAVEPQLTGQPDSRQRYYFHGDQKENDANLFYCAQCDIFFPLDHFATEHGPKTVERYIRQLETADSLSMSWHRSYRRPANAVNALDEEVQRFRAEAALREASRSAFHRWIVMQVDRRDWVGDLAQDIKGDKDFPVEETRLAELIAYLKSENAVDEALTALRQAHAEFLALN
;
A
#
# COMPACT_ATOMS: atom_id res chain seq x y z
N MET A 1 -18.14 -36.97 -2.74
CA MET A 1 -18.23 -36.35 -4.07
C MET A 1 -17.89 -34.87 -3.93
N SER A 2 -16.66 -34.46 -4.24
CA SER A 2 -16.21 -33.07 -4.12
C SER A 2 -16.94 -32.18 -5.14
N LYS A 3 -17.44 -31.01 -4.73
CA LYS A 3 -18.13 -30.07 -5.63
C LYS A 3 -17.22 -29.72 -6.82
N PRO A 4 -17.74 -29.68 -8.06
CA PRO A 4 -16.93 -29.33 -9.23
C PRO A 4 -16.37 -27.92 -9.09
N LEU A 5 -15.06 -27.77 -9.23
CA LEU A 5 -14.39 -26.47 -9.15
C LEU A 5 -14.75 -25.64 -10.39
N SER A 6 -15.10 -24.37 -10.20
CA SER A 6 -15.33 -23.43 -11.30
C SER A 6 -14.02 -23.09 -12.01
N ALA A 7 -14.10 -22.62 -13.26
CA ALA A 7 -12.93 -22.16 -14.03
C ALA A 7 -12.13 -21.04 -13.32
N ALA A 8 -12.82 -20.21 -12.52
CA ALA A 8 -12.18 -19.19 -11.69
C ALA A 8 -11.39 -19.81 -10.53
N GLN A 9 -11.96 -20.81 -9.86
CA GLN A 9 -11.28 -21.56 -8.79
C GLN A 9 -10.07 -22.33 -9.35
N LEU A 10 -10.16 -22.89 -10.55
CA LEU A 10 -9.02 -23.56 -11.20
C LEU A 10 -7.87 -22.59 -11.52
N LYS A 11 -8.20 -21.38 -12.02
CA LYS A 11 -7.20 -20.32 -12.24
C LYS A 11 -6.57 -19.87 -10.92
N GLN A 12 -7.35 -19.77 -9.85
CA GLN A 12 -6.84 -19.42 -8.51
C GLN A 12 -5.85 -20.49 -8.01
N LEU A 13 -6.18 -21.77 -8.16
CA LEU A 13 -5.30 -22.86 -7.75
C LEU A 13 -3.96 -22.88 -8.49
N ARG A 14 -3.92 -22.47 -9.77
CA ARG A 14 -2.64 -22.31 -10.51
C ARG A 14 -1.76 -21.21 -9.93
N ARG A 15 -2.36 -20.13 -9.41
CA ARG A 15 -1.63 -19.02 -8.79
C ARG A 15 -1.14 -19.40 -7.40
N ASN A 16 -1.98 -20.09 -6.62
CA ASN A 16 -1.59 -20.65 -5.34
C ASN A 16 -0.44 -21.65 -5.49
N ALA A 17 -0.43 -22.46 -6.55
CA ALA A 17 0.68 -23.39 -6.80
C ALA A 17 2.00 -22.65 -7.07
N LYS A 18 1.97 -21.52 -7.79
CA LYS A 18 3.14 -20.69 -8.00
C LYS A 18 3.65 -20.06 -6.70
N ARG A 19 2.75 -19.74 -5.77
CA ARG A 19 3.11 -19.20 -4.45
C ARG A 19 3.75 -20.27 -3.57
N LEU A 20 3.12 -21.44 -3.49
CA LEU A 20 3.62 -22.58 -2.74
C LEU A 20 4.99 -23.05 -3.26
N ALA A 21 5.18 -23.07 -4.59
CA ALA A 21 6.46 -23.36 -5.23
C ALA A 21 7.59 -22.41 -4.79
N ARG A 22 7.27 -21.11 -4.61
CA ARG A 22 8.25 -20.09 -4.16
C ARG A 22 8.52 -20.17 -2.67
N GLN A 23 7.49 -20.39 -1.85
CA GLN A 23 7.59 -20.43 -0.39
C GLN A 23 8.31 -21.69 0.09
N GLU A 24 7.98 -22.84 -0.50
CA GLU A 24 8.55 -24.13 -0.11
C GLU A 24 9.76 -24.53 -0.96
N THR A 25 10.15 -23.68 -1.92
CA THR A 25 11.25 -23.94 -2.86
C THR A 25 11.10 -25.30 -3.57
N ILE A 26 9.87 -25.63 -3.96
CA ILE A 26 9.54 -26.88 -4.68
C ILE A 26 9.21 -26.59 -6.15
N PRO A 27 9.45 -27.54 -7.07
CA PRO A 27 9.00 -27.42 -8.45
C PRO A 27 7.49 -27.16 -8.56
N LEU A 28 7.10 -26.32 -9.54
CA LEU A 28 5.71 -25.90 -9.72
C LEU A 28 4.73 -27.08 -9.87
N HIS A 29 5.12 -28.15 -10.55
CA HIS A 29 4.27 -29.34 -10.72
C HIS A 29 3.98 -30.01 -9.37
N GLN A 30 4.97 -30.08 -8.48
CA GLN A 30 4.82 -30.64 -7.13
C GLN A 30 3.90 -29.78 -6.27
N ALA A 31 4.00 -28.45 -6.38
CA ALA A 31 3.08 -27.54 -5.73
C ALA A 31 1.63 -27.66 -6.27
N GLN A 32 1.46 -27.88 -7.57
CA GLN A 32 0.15 -28.13 -8.18
C GLN A 32 -0.47 -29.43 -7.68
N ASP A 33 0.31 -30.51 -7.59
CA ASP A 33 -0.18 -31.80 -7.10
C ASP A 33 -0.54 -31.77 -5.61
N ARG A 34 0.23 -31.04 -4.78
CA ARG A 34 -0.10 -30.81 -3.37
C ARG A 34 -1.45 -30.10 -3.20
N LEU A 35 -1.69 -29.05 -3.99
CA LEU A 35 -2.98 -28.37 -3.98
C LEU A 35 -4.10 -29.27 -4.51
N ALA A 36 -3.83 -30.12 -5.50
CA ALA A 36 -4.83 -31.05 -6.00
C ALA A 36 -5.27 -32.06 -4.92
N GLN A 37 -4.32 -32.57 -4.14
CA GLN A 37 -4.58 -33.50 -3.03
C GLN A 37 -5.41 -32.86 -1.92
N GLN A 38 -5.16 -31.59 -1.59
CA GLN A 38 -5.98 -30.82 -0.64
C GLN A 38 -7.43 -30.68 -1.09
N HIS A 39 -7.69 -30.73 -2.40
CA HIS A 39 -9.03 -30.70 -2.98
C HIS A 39 -9.61 -32.11 -3.25
N GLY A 40 -8.93 -33.17 -2.79
CA GLY A 40 -9.37 -34.55 -2.89
C GLY A 40 -9.07 -35.23 -4.22
N PHE A 41 -8.12 -34.70 -5.01
CA PHE A 41 -7.69 -35.27 -6.29
C PHE A 41 -6.25 -35.77 -6.20
N GLN A 42 -5.93 -36.93 -6.79
CA GLN A 42 -4.57 -37.51 -6.67
C GLN A 42 -3.48 -36.64 -7.31
N ASN A 43 -3.81 -35.92 -8.37
CA ASN A 43 -2.90 -35.03 -9.08
C ASN A 43 -3.65 -33.90 -9.79
N TRP A 44 -2.89 -32.92 -10.25
CA TRP A 44 -3.41 -31.72 -10.91
C TRP A 44 -4.21 -32.02 -12.19
N ALA A 45 -3.80 -33.04 -12.95
CA ALA A 45 -4.49 -33.44 -14.18
C ALA A 45 -5.93 -33.93 -13.90
N LEU A 46 -6.15 -34.70 -12.83
CA LEU A 46 -7.48 -35.15 -12.44
C LEU A 46 -8.37 -34.00 -11.94
N LEU A 47 -7.79 -33.04 -11.20
CA LEU A 47 -8.51 -31.85 -10.74
C LEU A 47 -8.99 -31.00 -11.92
N THR A 48 -8.14 -30.77 -12.92
CA THR A 48 -8.51 -29.96 -14.10
C THR A 48 -9.61 -30.60 -14.95
N LYS A 49 -9.65 -31.94 -15.05
CA LYS A 49 -10.71 -32.69 -15.77
C LYS A 49 -12.08 -32.57 -15.11
N HIS A 50 -12.14 -32.38 -13.79
CA HIS A 50 -13.38 -32.21 -13.04
C HIS A 50 -13.91 -30.76 -12.98
N THR A 51 -13.31 -29.85 -13.75
CA THR A 51 -13.75 -28.46 -13.88
C THR A 51 -14.66 -28.32 -15.10
N PRO A 52 -15.97 -28.02 -14.96
CA PRO A 52 -16.86 -27.88 -16.10
C PRO A 52 -16.48 -26.66 -16.97
N THR A 53 -16.23 -26.90 -18.26
CA THR A 53 -16.24 -25.89 -19.32
C THR A 53 -17.69 -25.46 -19.57
N ARG A 54 -18.17 -24.46 -18.82
CA ARG A 54 -19.59 -24.07 -18.86
C ARG A 54 -19.91 -23.26 -20.12
N LYS A 55 -20.88 -23.75 -20.93
CA LYS A 55 -21.82 -22.91 -21.69
C LYS A 55 -22.69 -22.13 -20.72
N ALA A 56 -22.93 -20.86 -21.02
CA ALA A 56 -23.59 -19.87 -20.18
C ALA A 56 -25.12 -19.99 -20.19
N VAL A 57 -25.76 -19.57 -19.09
CA VAL A 57 -27.13 -19.01 -19.10
C VAL A 57 -27.09 -17.71 -18.31
N GLU A 58 -27.64 -16.67 -18.94
CA GLU A 58 -27.70 -15.27 -18.51
C GLU A 58 -28.70 -15.04 -17.37
N PRO A 59 -28.53 -13.92 -16.65
CA PRO A 59 -29.55 -12.88 -16.79
C PRO A 59 -28.95 -11.55 -17.29
N GLN A 60 -29.63 -10.96 -18.27
CA GLN A 60 -29.34 -9.65 -18.85
C GLN A 60 -29.74 -8.53 -17.89
N LEU A 61 -28.82 -7.59 -17.65
CA LEU A 61 -29.13 -6.20 -17.34
C LEU A 61 -28.14 -5.29 -18.10
N THR A 62 -28.70 -4.57 -19.07
CA THR A 62 -28.25 -3.36 -19.77
C THR A 62 -26.78 -2.95 -19.70
N GLY A 63 -26.14 -2.95 -20.88
CA GLY A 63 -24.78 -2.49 -21.13
C GLY A 63 -23.91 -3.67 -21.55
N GLN A 64 -23.30 -3.60 -22.73
CA GLN A 64 -22.34 -4.63 -23.16
C GLN A 64 -21.36 -4.91 -22.01
N PRO A 65 -21.09 -6.19 -21.67
CA PRO A 65 -20.15 -6.51 -20.61
C PRO A 65 -18.80 -5.90 -20.99
N ASP A 66 -18.33 -4.98 -20.15
CA ASP A 66 -17.02 -4.37 -20.33
C ASP A 66 -15.98 -5.49 -20.42
N SER A 67 -15.41 -5.65 -21.62
CA SER A 67 -14.50 -6.75 -21.94
C SER A 67 -13.11 -6.56 -21.36
N ARG A 68 -12.84 -5.40 -20.74
CA ARG A 68 -11.57 -5.09 -20.09
C ARG A 68 -11.31 -6.00 -18.90
N GLN A 69 -10.04 -6.32 -18.69
CA GLN A 69 -9.60 -7.11 -17.57
C GLN A 69 -9.76 -6.31 -16.26
N ARG A 70 -10.37 -6.94 -15.25
CA ARG A 70 -10.53 -6.32 -13.94
C ARG A 70 -9.20 -6.21 -13.20
N TYR A 71 -8.96 -5.07 -12.59
CA TYR A 71 -7.93 -4.89 -11.58
C TYR A 71 -8.54 -4.23 -10.33
N TYR A 72 -7.85 -4.39 -9.21
CA TYR A 72 -8.29 -3.95 -7.90
C TYR A 72 -7.12 -3.28 -7.17
N PHE A 73 -7.42 -2.24 -6.42
CA PHE A 73 -6.51 -1.65 -5.45
C PHE A 73 -6.60 -2.36 -4.10
N HIS A 74 -5.54 -2.23 -3.30
CA HIS A 74 -5.52 -2.77 -1.95
C HIS A 74 -6.70 -2.19 -1.16
N GLY A 75 -7.52 -3.05 -0.59
CA GLY A 75 -8.75 -2.69 0.10
C GLY A 75 -10.00 -2.66 -0.77
N ASP A 76 -9.92 -2.84 -2.10
CA ASP A 76 -11.11 -2.77 -2.96
C ASP A 76 -12.06 -3.94 -2.68
N GLN A 77 -13.31 -3.61 -2.41
CA GLN A 77 -14.39 -4.57 -2.24
C GLN A 77 -14.68 -5.30 -3.55
N LYS A 78 -14.99 -6.59 -3.44
CA LYS A 78 -15.38 -7.42 -4.55
C LYS A 78 -16.82 -7.10 -4.97
N GLU A 79 -17.02 -6.84 -6.26
CA GLU A 79 -18.32 -6.39 -6.81
C GLU A 79 -19.50 -7.33 -6.53
N ASN A 80 -19.25 -8.63 -6.35
CA ASN A 80 -20.29 -9.62 -6.10
C ASN A 80 -20.25 -10.23 -4.70
N ASP A 81 -19.43 -9.69 -3.81
CA ASP A 81 -19.30 -10.17 -2.44
C ASP A 81 -18.80 -9.04 -1.53
N ALA A 82 -19.73 -8.44 -0.78
CA ALA A 82 -19.45 -7.31 0.08
C ALA A 82 -18.51 -7.65 1.27
N ASN A 83 -18.30 -8.93 1.56
CA ASN A 83 -17.46 -9.38 2.66
C ASN A 83 -16.00 -9.65 2.24
N LEU A 84 -15.65 -9.36 0.99
CA LEU A 84 -14.34 -9.68 0.43
C LEU A 84 -13.67 -8.43 -0.14
N PHE A 85 -12.44 -8.18 0.29
CA PHE A 85 -11.62 -7.04 -0.10
C PHE A 85 -10.27 -7.50 -0.64
N TYR A 86 -9.82 -6.89 -1.73
CA TYR A 86 -8.59 -7.29 -2.43
C TYR A 86 -7.35 -6.86 -1.66
N CYS A 87 -6.48 -7.80 -1.34
CA CYS A 87 -5.17 -7.50 -0.79
C CYS A 87 -4.11 -7.52 -1.90
N ALA A 88 -3.56 -6.36 -2.27
CA ALA A 88 -2.48 -6.26 -3.27
C ALA A 88 -1.17 -6.97 -2.87
N GLN A 89 -0.89 -7.12 -1.57
CA GLN A 89 0.30 -7.85 -1.11
C GLN A 89 0.13 -9.37 -1.29
N CYS A 90 -1.07 -9.88 -0.99
CA CYS A 90 -1.40 -11.29 -1.12
C CYS A 90 -2.03 -11.65 -2.46
N ASP A 91 -2.29 -10.71 -3.37
CA ASP A 91 -2.94 -10.91 -4.67
C ASP A 91 -4.20 -11.82 -4.58
N ILE A 92 -5.03 -11.59 -3.55
CA ILE A 92 -6.24 -12.37 -3.27
C ILE A 92 -7.23 -11.53 -2.44
N PHE A 93 -8.49 -11.94 -2.43
CA PHE A 93 -9.53 -11.33 -1.60
C PHE A 93 -9.63 -11.99 -0.23
N PHE A 94 -9.81 -11.18 0.81
CA PHE A 94 -10.00 -11.60 2.20
C PHE A 94 -11.14 -10.83 2.88
N PRO A 95 -11.67 -11.35 4.00
CA PRO A 95 -12.45 -10.55 4.94
C PRO A 95 -11.68 -9.33 5.46
N LEU A 96 -12.41 -8.34 5.98
CA LEU A 96 -11.84 -7.08 6.47
C LEU A 96 -10.76 -7.30 7.55
N ASP A 97 -10.96 -8.27 8.43
CA ASP A 97 -10.03 -8.59 9.54
C ASP A 97 -8.59 -8.87 9.08
N HIS A 98 -8.39 -9.33 7.84
CA HIS A 98 -7.08 -9.59 7.26
C HIS A 98 -6.18 -8.33 7.27
N PHE A 99 -6.75 -7.16 7.06
CA PHE A 99 -5.99 -5.91 6.96
C PHE A 99 -5.49 -5.43 8.32
N ALA A 100 -6.14 -5.84 9.41
CA ALA A 100 -5.74 -5.50 10.77
C ALA A 100 -4.61 -6.41 11.30
N THR A 101 -4.53 -7.66 10.83
CA THR A 101 -3.68 -8.69 11.47
C THR A 101 -2.45 -9.07 10.66
N GLU A 102 -2.49 -9.04 9.31
CA GLU A 102 -1.48 -9.72 8.49
C GLU A 102 -0.43 -8.78 7.85
N HIS A 103 -0.71 -7.48 7.71
CA HIS A 103 0.12 -6.58 6.86
C HIS A 103 0.66 -5.31 7.54
N GLY A 104 0.49 -5.18 8.85
CA GLY A 104 1.13 -4.13 9.65
C GLY A 104 0.73 -2.71 9.23
N PRO A 105 1.52 -1.68 9.62
CA PRO A 105 1.09 -0.28 9.50
C PRO A 105 1.01 0.21 8.04
N LYS A 106 1.66 -0.47 7.09
CA LYS A 106 1.83 0.01 5.70
C LYS A 106 0.63 -0.23 4.77
N THR A 107 -0.49 -0.68 5.33
CA THR A 107 -1.73 -0.98 4.59
C THR A 107 -2.27 0.28 3.91
N VAL A 108 -2.32 1.40 4.62
CA VAL A 108 -2.89 2.67 4.12
C VAL A 108 -1.99 3.26 3.04
N GLU A 109 -0.68 3.33 3.28
CA GLU A 109 0.29 3.90 2.34
C GLU A 109 0.35 3.11 1.03
N ARG A 110 0.14 1.79 1.08
CA ARG A 110 0.05 0.97 -0.13
C ARG A 110 -1.12 1.40 -1.00
N TYR A 111 -2.30 1.63 -0.40
CA TYR A 111 -3.45 2.10 -1.13
C TYR A 111 -3.24 3.52 -1.67
N ILE A 112 -2.71 4.45 -0.86
CA ILE A 112 -2.37 5.81 -1.29
C ILE A 112 -1.44 5.78 -2.52
N ARG A 113 -0.38 4.98 -2.49
CA ARG A 113 0.54 4.84 -3.64
C ARG A 113 -0.17 4.34 -4.90
N GLN A 114 -1.15 3.44 -4.76
CA GLN A 114 -1.94 2.97 -5.90
C GLN A 114 -2.87 4.06 -6.45
N LEU A 115 -3.43 4.93 -5.60
CA LEU A 115 -4.19 6.10 -6.04
C LEU A 115 -3.29 7.09 -6.80
N GLU A 116 -2.12 7.44 -6.25
CA GLU A 116 -1.19 8.40 -6.87
C GLU A 116 -0.64 7.93 -8.22
N THR A 117 -0.46 6.62 -8.38
CA THR A 117 0.05 6.05 -9.64
C THR A 117 -1.06 5.76 -10.65
N ALA A 118 -2.34 5.76 -10.24
CA ALA A 118 -3.48 5.46 -11.11
C ALA A 118 -3.56 6.42 -12.31
N ASP A 119 -3.39 7.72 -12.06
CA ASP A 119 -3.49 8.77 -13.08
C ASP A 119 -2.31 8.77 -14.05
N SER A 120 -1.19 8.15 -13.66
CA SER A 120 0.01 8.03 -14.50
C SER A 120 -0.07 6.87 -15.51
N LEU A 121 -1.13 6.05 -15.46
CA LEU A 121 -1.27 4.90 -16.34
C LEU A 121 -1.66 5.34 -17.76
N SER A 122 -1.03 4.71 -18.76
CA SER A 122 -1.27 5.08 -20.16
C SER A 122 -2.71 4.79 -20.61
N MET A 123 -3.19 5.54 -21.61
CA MET A 123 -4.49 5.26 -22.25
C MET A 123 -4.59 3.84 -22.82
N SER A 124 -3.48 3.27 -23.31
CA SER A 124 -3.40 1.87 -23.75
C SER A 124 -3.76 0.90 -22.62
N TRP A 125 -3.28 1.19 -21.41
CA TRP A 125 -3.58 0.40 -20.23
C TRP A 125 -5.06 0.50 -19.85
N HIS A 126 -5.64 1.70 -19.82
CA HIS A 126 -7.08 1.88 -19.53
C HIS A 126 -8.02 1.28 -20.58
N ARG A 127 -7.54 1.03 -21.81
CA ARG A 127 -8.27 0.26 -22.83
C ARG A 127 -8.30 -1.24 -22.55
N SER A 128 -7.32 -1.75 -21.80
CA SER A 128 -7.18 -3.18 -21.50
C SER A 128 -7.67 -3.53 -20.10
N TYR A 129 -7.62 -2.57 -19.18
CA TYR A 129 -7.87 -2.78 -17.76
C TYR A 129 -8.91 -1.82 -17.20
N ARG A 130 -9.66 -2.30 -16.21
CA ARG A 130 -10.81 -1.64 -15.58
C ARG A 130 -10.77 -1.86 -14.07
N ARG A 131 -10.92 -0.78 -13.30
CA ARG A 131 -11.35 -0.83 -11.88
C ARG A 131 -12.86 -0.62 -11.83
N PRO A 132 -13.59 -1.20 -10.88
CA PRO A 132 -15.01 -0.91 -10.72
C PRO A 132 -15.24 0.61 -10.57
N ALA A 133 -16.24 1.16 -11.28
CA ALA A 133 -16.48 2.61 -11.32
C ALA A 133 -16.82 3.20 -9.94
N ASN A 134 -17.53 2.43 -9.11
CA ASN A 134 -17.87 2.76 -7.72
C ASN A 134 -17.21 1.74 -6.78
N ALA A 135 -15.89 1.55 -6.93
CA ALA A 135 -15.15 0.65 -6.07
C ALA A 135 -15.17 1.18 -4.63
N VAL A 136 -15.95 0.53 -3.78
CA VAL A 136 -15.90 0.70 -2.31
C VAL A 136 -14.55 0.16 -1.84
N ASN A 137 -13.79 0.94 -1.07
CA ASN A 137 -12.54 0.49 -0.51
C ASN A 137 -12.60 0.50 1.02
N ALA A 138 -12.16 -0.60 1.64
CA ALA A 138 -12.11 -0.77 3.09
C ALA A 138 -11.24 0.25 3.83
N LEU A 139 -10.35 0.94 3.12
CA LEU A 139 -9.34 1.83 3.67
C LEU A 139 -9.61 3.31 3.34
N ASP A 140 -10.75 3.63 2.72
CA ASP A 140 -11.06 5.01 2.33
C ASP A 140 -11.11 5.93 3.56
N GLU A 141 -11.74 5.51 4.66
CA GLU A 141 -11.80 6.30 5.91
C GLU A 141 -10.41 6.49 6.54
N GLU A 142 -9.60 5.43 6.62
CA GLU A 142 -8.21 5.47 7.06
C GLU A 142 -7.38 6.45 6.24
N VAL A 143 -7.51 6.43 4.91
CA VAL A 143 -6.80 7.35 4.01
C VAL A 143 -7.22 8.79 4.26
N GLN A 144 -8.51 9.06 4.49
CA GLN A 144 -8.96 10.42 4.82
C GLN A 144 -8.37 10.89 6.15
N ARG A 145 -8.36 10.05 7.19
CA ARG A 145 -7.72 10.38 8.48
C ARG A 145 -6.22 10.66 8.31
N PHE A 146 -5.50 9.77 7.63
CA PHE A 146 -4.07 9.92 7.36
C PHE A 146 -3.75 11.24 6.64
N ARG A 147 -4.54 11.58 5.61
CA ARG A 147 -4.37 12.84 4.87
C ARG A 147 -4.71 14.06 5.72
N ALA A 148 -5.75 13.97 6.55
CA ALA A 148 -6.13 15.04 7.47
C ALA A 148 -5.04 15.28 8.52
N GLU A 149 -4.47 14.23 9.11
CA GLU A 149 -3.35 14.32 10.05
C GLU A 149 -2.12 14.95 9.39
N ALA A 150 -1.77 14.51 8.18
CA ALA A 150 -0.68 15.11 7.41
C ALA A 150 -0.91 16.60 7.09
N ALA A 151 -2.15 16.97 6.72
CA ALA A 151 -2.52 18.35 6.46
C ALA A 151 -2.47 19.22 7.74
N LEU A 152 -2.92 18.69 8.88
CA LEU A 152 -2.80 19.37 10.18
C LEU A 152 -1.35 19.58 10.58
N ARG A 153 -0.49 18.55 10.42
CA ARG A 153 0.95 18.65 10.67
C ARG A 153 1.61 19.67 9.75
N GLU A 154 1.29 19.67 8.46
CA GLU A 154 1.83 20.66 7.51
C GLU A 154 1.33 22.08 7.84
N ALA A 155 0.09 22.25 8.28
CA ALA A 155 -0.45 23.53 8.71
C ALA A 155 0.18 24.03 10.02
N SER A 156 0.55 23.14 10.95
CA SER A 156 1.15 23.51 12.23
C SER A 156 2.63 23.89 12.15
N ARG A 157 3.30 23.65 11.01
CA ARG A 157 4.73 23.97 10.83
C ARG A 157 5.04 25.43 11.13
N SER A 158 5.95 25.64 12.08
CA SER A 158 6.48 26.95 12.44
C SER A 158 7.27 27.59 11.28
N ALA A 159 7.41 28.91 11.32
CA ALA A 159 8.20 29.65 10.33
C ALA A 159 9.66 29.17 10.31
N PHE A 160 10.24 28.89 11.48
CA PHE A 160 11.58 28.31 11.59
C PHE A 160 11.67 26.95 10.90
N HIS A 161 10.73 26.03 11.19
CA HIS A 161 10.73 24.70 10.57
C HIS A 161 10.57 24.77 9.05
N ARG A 162 9.74 25.68 8.53
CA ARG A 162 9.63 25.92 7.08
C ARG A 162 10.93 26.44 6.48
N TRP A 163 11.63 27.33 7.19
CA TRP A 163 12.90 27.90 6.74
C TRP A 163 14.06 26.89 6.78
N ILE A 164 14.21 26.12 7.86
CA ILE A 164 15.36 25.22 8.05
C ILE A 164 15.39 24.09 7.01
N VAL A 165 14.24 23.49 6.67
CA VAL A 165 14.21 22.41 5.67
C VAL A 165 14.50 22.87 4.24
N MET A 166 14.58 24.19 4.00
CA MET A 166 15.03 24.76 2.73
C MET A 166 16.55 24.90 2.67
N GLN A 167 17.27 24.66 3.77
CA GLN A 167 18.72 24.84 3.87
C GLN A 167 19.53 23.59 3.47
N VAL A 168 18.87 22.55 2.94
CA VAL A 168 19.46 21.21 2.70
C VAL A 168 20.62 21.18 1.68
N ASP A 169 20.72 22.18 0.79
CA ASP A 169 21.76 22.20 -0.24
C ASP A 169 23.07 22.88 0.23
N ARG A 170 23.11 23.35 1.48
CA ARG A 170 24.33 23.92 2.07
C ARG A 170 25.37 22.84 2.32
N ARG A 171 26.65 23.21 2.21
CA ARG A 171 27.81 22.33 2.49
C ARG A 171 28.44 22.67 3.84
N ASP A 172 27.61 22.75 4.86
CA ASP A 172 28.00 23.00 6.24
C ASP A 172 27.10 22.20 7.19
N TRP A 173 27.41 22.25 8.48
CA TRP A 173 26.64 21.53 9.50
C TRP A 173 25.16 21.95 9.58
N VAL A 174 24.81 23.15 9.10
CA VAL A 174 23.40 23.59 9.01
C VAL A 174 22.69 22.88 7.87
N GLY A 175 23.35 22.65 6.74
CA GLY A 175 22.84 21.84 5.64
C GLY A 175 22.63 20.38 6.04
N ASP A 176 23.61 19.78 6.73
CA ASP A 176 23.50 18.41 7.23
C ASP A 176 22.34 18.28 8.22
N LEU A 177 22.25 19.20 9.21
CA LEU A 177 21.12 19.26 10.14
C LEU A 177 19.78 19.43 9.43
N ALA A 178 19.70 20.29 8.41
CA ALA A 178 18.47 20.50 7.66
C ALA A 178 18.01 19.24 6.94
N GLN A 179 18.94 18.44 6.42
CA GLN A 179 18.66 17.17 5.78
C GLN A 179 18.14 16.13 6.78
N ASP A 180 18.71 16.10 7.98
CA ASP A 180 18.25 15.23 9.08
C ASP A 180 16.83 15.61 9.53
N ILE A 181 16.59 16.90 9.83
CA ILE A 181 15.26 17.42 10.22
C ILE A 181 14.21 17.12 9.14
N LYS A 182 14.56 17.24 7.86
CA LYS A 182 13.65 16.94 6.76
C LYS A 182 13.27 15.46 6.67
N GLY A 183 14.17 14.55 7.06
CA GLY A 183 13.94 13.11 7.08
C GLY A 183 13.21 12.63 8.34
N ASP A 184 13.30 13.40 9.42
CA ASP A 184 12.71 13.09 10.72
C ASP A 184 11.20 13.35 10.74
N LYS A 185 10.43 12.27 10.84
CA LYS A 185 8.97 12.32 10.85
C LYS A 185 8.40 12.76 12.19
N ASP A 186 9.19 12.65 13.26
CA ASP A 186 8.78 12.91 14.64
C ASP A 186 9.28 14.27 15.14
N PHE A 187 10.14 14.95 14.36
CA PHE A 187 10.60 16.31 14.65
C PHE A 187 9.43 17.24 15.05
N PRO A 188 9.55 18.05 16.11
CA PRO A 188 8.50 18.92 16.62
C PRO A 188 8.30 20.15 15.73
N VAL A 189 7.60 19.99 14.62
CA VAL A 189 7.50 21.00 13.54
C VAL A 189 6.83 22.31 13.92
N GLU A 190 5.99 22.31 14.95
CA GLU A 190 5.26 23.48 15.45
C GLU A 190 6.02 24.24 16.54
N GLU A 191 7.06 23.63 17.11
CA GLU A 191 7.84 24.25 18.17
C GLU A 191 8.67 25.42 17.62
N THR A 192 8.76 26.46 18.44
CA THR A 192 9.44 27.73 18.12
C THR A 192 10.55 28.04 19.11
N ARG A 193 10.58 27.39 20.27
CA ARG A 193 11.54 27.62 21.34
C ARG A 193 12.79 26.78 21.08
N LEU A 194 13.91 27.46 20.82
CA LEU A 194 15.21 26.82 20.64
C LEU A 194 15.58 25.82 21.75
N ALA A 195 15.24 26.12 23.00
CA ALA A 195 15.56 25.24 24.13
C ALA A 195 14.88 23.85 24.01
N GLU A 196 13.65 23.81 23.51
CA GLU A 196 12.89 22.56 23.34
C GLU A 196 13.36 21.79 22.10
N LEU A 197 13.68 22.50 21.02
CA LEU A 197 14.31 21.89 19.84
C LEU A 197 15.66 21.26 20.20
N ILE A 198 16.46 21.91 21.04
CA ILE A 198 17.70 21.34 21.58
C ILE A 198 17.42 20.14 22.48
N ALA A 199 16.39 20.20 23.33
CA ALA A 199 16.02 19.09 24.21
C ALA A 199 15.60 17.85 23.40
N TYR A 200 14.83 18.06 22.32
CA TYR A 200 14.46 17.01 21.37
C TYR A 200 15.68 16.37 20.71
N LEU A 201 16.58 17.18 20.12
CA LEU A 201 17.79 16.62 19.50
C LEU A 201 18.65 15.83 20.51
N LYS A 202 18.71 16.29 21.76
CA LYS A 202 19.41 15.55 22.82
C LYS A 202 18.73 14.22 23.17
N SER A 203 17.39 14.16 23.20
CA SER A 203 16.69 12.88 23.46
C SER A 203 16.91 11.87 22.34
N GLU A 204 17.11 12.36 21.11
CA GLU A 204 17.49 11.55 19.94
C GLU A 204 19.00 11.25 19.86
N ASN A 205 19.77 11.57 20.90
CA ASN A 205 21.23 11.39 20.96
C ASN A 205 22.01 12.11 19.85
N ALA A 206 21.55 13.29 19.43
CA ALA A 206 22.25 14.11 18.45
C ALA A 206 23.65 14.52 18.96
N VAL A 207 24.60 14.57 18.02
CA VAL A 207 25.98 15.00 18.28
C VAL A 207 26.06 16.50 18.58
N ASP A 208 27.13 16.92 19.27
CA ASP A 208 27.31 18.33 19.68
C ASP A 208 27.37 19.29 18.49
N GLU A 209 27.86 18.83 17.33
CA GLU A 209 27.87 19.57 16.08
C GLU A 209 26.46 19.88 15.59
N ALA A 210 25.52 18.93 15.69
CA ALA A 210 24.12 19.13 15.33
C ALA A 210 23.44 20.13 16.28
N LEU A 211 23.74 20.07 17.58
CA LEU A 211 23.26 21.04 18.56
C LEU A 211 23.83 22.45 18.30
N THR A 212 25.08 22.53 17.85
CA THR A 212 25.73 23.80 17.48
C THR A 212 25.12 24.37 16.21
N ALA A 213 24.92 23.52 15.20
CA ALA A 213 24.23 23.87 13.95
C ALA A 213 22.81 24.36 14.21
N LEU A 214 22.06 23.75 15.14
CA LEU A 214 20.71 24.20 15.47
C LEU A 214 20.71 25.62 16.08
N ARG A 215 21.66 25.91 16.98
CA ARG A 215 21.81 27.26 17.56
C ARG A 215 22.18 28.28 16.48
N GLN A 216 23.13 27.93 15.61
CA GLN A 216 23.54 28.77 14.50
C GLN A 216 22.35 29.06 13.57
N ALA A 217 21.66 28.02 13.12
CA ALA A 217 20.52 28.11 12.22
C ALA A 217 19.39 28.96 12.81
N HIS A 218 19.11 28.80 14.11
CA HIS A 218 18.10 29.60 14.79
C HIS A 218 18.51 31.07 14.92
N ALA A 219 19.80 31.36 15.16
CA ALA A 219 20.31 32.74 15.16
C ALA A 219 20.24 33.38 13.77
N GLU A 220 20.60 32.63 12.72
CA GLU A 220 20.46 33.08 11.32
C GLU A 220 19.00 33.38 10.97
N PHE A 221 18.06 32.51 11.34
CA PHE A 221 16.63 32.71 11.11
C PHE A 221 16.10 33.98 11.79
N LEU A 222 16.49 34.24 13.03
CA LEU A 222 16.12 35.47 13.77
C LEU A 222 16.76 36.73 13.19
N ALA A 223 17.90 36.63 12.51
CA ALA A 223 18.52 37.78 11.87
C ALA A 223 17.84 38.16 10.53
N LEU A 224 17.08 37.24 9.94
CA LEU A 224 16.38 37.42 8.67
C LEU A 224 14.93 37.91 8.82
N ASN A 225 14.35 37.84 10.03
CA ASN A 225 12.94 38.15 10.31
C ASN A 225 12.83 39.15 11.48
#